data_AF-A0A6I5CJZ8-F1
#
_entry.id   AF-A0A6I5CJZ8-F1
#
_cell.length_a   1.000
_cell.length_b   1.000
_cell.length_c   1.000
_cell.angle_alpha   90.00
_cell.angle_beta   90.00
_cell.angle_gamma   90.00
#
_symmetry.space_group_name_H-M   'P 1'
#
loop_
_entity.id
_entity.type
_entity.pdbx_description
1 polymer ?
#
loop_
_entity_poly.entity_id
_entity_poly.type
_entity_poly.pdbx_seq_one_letter_code
_entity_poly.pdbx_strand_id
1 'polypeptide(L)' 'VEPDGPWAGFARATVEDWLAVLAACQPPAERDTGSGAIRRTLALAVLRGALLDLLATDDEPRASAAVRHHLALLDG' A
#
# COMPACT_ATOMS: atom_id res chain seq x y z
N VAL A 1 -6.68 -18.67 7.08
CA VAL A 1 -5.24 -19.00 7.05
C VAL A 1 -5.00 -20.00 8.14
N GLU A 2 -4.39 -21.14 7.82
CA GLU A 2 -3.99 -22.14 8.81
C GLU A 2 -2.82 -21.57 9.63
N PRO A 3 -2.94 -21.49 10.97
CA PRO A 3 -2.00 -20.73 11.80
C PRO A 3 -0.57 -21.28 11.79
N ASP A 4 -0.39 -22.57 11.52
CA ASP A 4 0.92 -23.25 11.51
C ASP A 4 1.29 -23.80 10.12
N GLY A 5 0.57 -23.38 9.07
CA GLY A 5 0.86 -23.78 7.70
C GLY A 5 2.16 -23.14 7.16
N PRO A 6 2.67 -23.56 6.00
CA PRO A 6 3.88 -22.99 5.38
C PRO A 6 3.77 -21.49 5.06
N TRP A 7 2.56 -20.94 5.08
CA TRP A 7 2.26 -19.52 4.87
C TRP A 7 1.96 -18.76 6.16
N ALA A 8 2.16 -19.39 7.32
CA ALA A 8 2.00 -18.76 8.61
C ALA A 8 2.84 -17.48 8.68
N GLY A 9 2.21 -16.35 9.01
CA GLY A 9 2.87 -15.05 9.09
C GLY A 9 3.25 -14.41 7.76
N PHE A 10 3.17 -15.09 6.62
CA PHE A 10 3.54 -14.55 5.31
C PHE A 10 2.79 -13.24 4.99
N ALA A 11 1.47 -13.24 5.19
CA ALA A 11 0.65 -12.06 4.92
C ALA A 11 1.09 -10.85 5.77
N ARG A 12 1.47 -11.07 7.04
CA ARG A 12 1.97 -10.02 7.92
C ARG A 12 3.35 -9.55 7.47
N ALA A 13 4.28 -10.47 7.21
CA ALA A 13 5.63 -10.13 6.75
C ALA A 13 5.60 -9.31 5.46
N THR A 14 4.76 -9.70 4.49
CA THR A 14 4.58 -8.92 3.26
C THR A 14 4.05 -7.51 3.56
N VAL A 15 3.08 -7.35 4.46
CA VAL A 15 2.61 -6.01 4.85
C VAL A 15 3.74 -5.19 5.47
N GLU A 16 4.52 -5.78 6.38
CA GLU A 16 5.65 -5.12 7.04
C GLU A 16 6.72 -4.68 6.03
N ASP A 17 7.09 -5.53 5.08
CA ASP A 17 8.06 -5.22 4.02
C ASP A 17 7.60 -4.04 3.15
N TRP A 18 6.35 -4.05 2.71
CA TRP A 18 5.79 -2.95 1.92
C TRP A 18 5.70 -1.65 2.71
N LEU A 19 5.34 -1.72 4.01
CA LEU A 19 5.32 -0.54 4.87
C LEU A 19 6.72 0.03 5.08
N ALA A 20 7.76 -0.80 5.15
CA ALA A 20 9.15 -0.35 5.23
C ALA A 20 9.59 0.38 3.95
N VAL A 21 9.23 -0.15 2.77
CA VAL A 21 9.50 0.51 1.48
C VAL A 21 8.81 1.88 1.41
N LEU A 22 7.52 1.94 1.78
CA LEU A 22 6.76 3.20 1.74
C LEU A 22 7.27 4.21 2.79
N ALA A 23 7.70 3.75 3.96
CA ALA A 23 8.32 4.61 4.98
C ALA A 23 9.62 5.25 4.47
N ALA A 24 10.40 4.55 3.65
CA ALA A 24 11.62 5.10 3.04
C ALA A 24 11.34 6.26 2.08
N CYS A 25 10.14 6.31 1.49
CA CYS A 25 9.70 7.43 0.64
C CYS A 25 9.22 8.66 1.43
N GLN A 26 8.99 8.53 2.74
CA GLN A 26 8.53 9.66 3.57
C GLN A 26 9.71 10.53 4.03
N PRO A 27 9.54 11.86 4.14
CA PRO A 27 10.50 12.72 4.82
C PRO A 27 10.76 12.23 6.25
N PRO A 28 12.01 12.29 6.76
CA PRO A 28 12.31 11.80 8.11
C PRO A 28 11.43 12.41 9.22
N ALA A 29 11.09 13.70 9.10
CA ALA A 29 10.23 14.40 10.05
C ALA A 29 8.78 13.89 10.08
N GLU A 30 8.31 13.25 9.01
CA GLU A 30 6.97 12.67 8.91
C GLU A 30 6.96 11.18 9.28
N ARG A 31 8.01 10.45 8.85
CA ARG A 31 8.11 8.98 8.90
C ARG A 31 7.79 8.38 10.27
N ASP A 32 8.32 8.98 11.33
CA ASP A 32 8.24 8.48 12.70
C ASP A 32 7.03 9.03 13.47
N THR A 33 6.14 9.76 12.78
CA THR A 33 4.90 10.28 13.36
C THR A 33 3.74 9.32 13.13
N GLY A 34 2.71 9.41 13.98
CA GLY A 34 1.45 8.66 13.78
C GLY A 34 0.77 9.02 12.44
N SER A 35 0.85 10.27 12.01
CA SER A 35 0.34 10.71 10.71
C SER A 35 1.08 10.03 9.55
N GLY A 36 2.40 9.96 9.64
CA GLY A 36 3.22 9.24 8.66
C GLY A 36 2.84 7.77 8.55
N ALA A 37 2.60 7.10 9.69
CA ALA A 37 2.14 5.71 9.71
C ALA A 37 0.78 5.52 9.04
N ILE A 38 -0.17 6.43 9.28
CA ILE A 38 -1.48 6.43 8.64
C ILE A 38 -1.35 6.60 7.12
N ARG A 39 -0.55 7.59 6.66
CA ARG A 39 -0.39 7.88 5.23
C ARG A 39 0.22 6.71 4.46
N ARG A 40 1.28 6.07 4.96
CA ARG A 40 1.86 4.90 4.27
C ARG A 40 0.95 3.68 4.30
N THR A 41 0.15 3.50 5.35
CA THR A 41 -0.86 2.43 5.43
C THR A 41 -1.95 2.64 4.38
N LEU A 42 -2.42 3.88 4.23
CA LEU A 42 -3.39 4.25 3.20
C LEU A 42 -2.84 4.02 1.79
N ALA A 43 -1.61 4.45 1.52
CA ALA A 43 -0.95 4.22 0.23
C ALA A 43 -0.87 2.71 -0.10
N LEU A 44 -0.50 1.87 0.87
CA LEU A 44 -0.47 0.42 0.68
C LEU A 44 -1.86 -0.17 0.37
N ALA A 45 -2.90 0.31 1.06
CA ALA A 45 -4.27 -0.16 0.83
C ALA A 45 -4.75 0.17 -0.59
N VAL A 46 -4.47 1.39 -1.07
CA VAL A 46 -4.82 1.84 -2.43
C VAL A 46 -4.05 1.04 -3.49
N LEU A 47 -2.73 0.90 -3.33
CA LEU A 47 -1.91 0.12 -4.27
C LEU A 47 -2.35 -1.35 -4.34
N ARG A 48 -2.61 -1.97 -3.19
CA ARG A 48 -3.09 -3.37 -3.15
C ARG A 48 -4.43 -3.52 -3.85
N GLY A 49 -5.38 -2.60 -3.60
CA GLY A 49 -6.67 -2.60 -4.29
C GLY A 49 -6.52 -2.45 -5.80
N ALA A 50 -5.70 -1.50 -6.25
CA ALA A 50 -5.46 -1.27 -7.68
C ALA A 50 -4.76 -2.44 -8.38
N LEU A 51 -3.79 -3.09 -7.72
CA LEU A 51 -3.11 -4.26 -8.27
C LEU A 51 -4.04 -5.48 -8.38
N LEU A 52 -4.92 -5.69 -7.40
CA LEU A 52 -5.93 -6.75 -7.45
C LEU A 52 -6.98 -6.48 -8.54
N ASP A 53 -7.43 -5.23 -8.67
CA ASP A 53 -8.34 -4.80 -9.74
C ASP A 53 -7.72 -4.99 -11.13
N LEU A 54 -6.45 -4.59 -11.29
CA LEU A 54 -5.69 -4.80 -12.53
C LEU A 54 -5.58 -6.29 -12.86
N LEU A 55 -5.18 -7.14 -11.89
CA LEU A 55 -5.08 -8.58 -12.11
C LEU A 55 -6.41 -9.21 -12.52
N ALA A 56 -7.53 -8.71 -11.99
CA ALA A 56 -8.85 -9.24 -12.27
C ALA A 56 -9.44 -8.76 -13.62
N THR A 57 -8.98 -7.62 -14.14
CA THR A 57 -9.65 -6.94 -15.26
C THR A 57 -8.75 -6.60 -16.45
N ASP A 58 -7.43 -6.65 -16.28
CA ASP A 58 -6.41 -6.27 -17.27
C ASP A 58 -6.52 -4.82 -17.78
N ASP A 59 -7.22 -3.95 -17.04
CA ASP A 59 -7.49 -2.56 -17.39
C ASP A 59 -6.49 -1.60 -16.71
N GLU A 60 -5.26 -1.59 -17.22
CA GLU A 60 -4.18 -0.73 -16.72
C GLU A 60 -4.54 0.77 -16.74
N PRO A 61 -5.14 1.32 -17.82
CA PRO A 61 -5.48 2.75 -17.85
C PRO A 61 -6.46 3.15 -16.75
N ARG A 62 -7.50 2.34 -16.48
CA ARG A 62 -8.48 2.59 -15.41
C ARG A 62 -7.84 2.50 -14.03
N ALA A 63 -7.11 1.44 -13.73
CA ALA A 63 -6.46 1.24 -12.44
C ALA A 63 -5.45 2.37 -12.16
N SER A 64 -4.66 2.74 -13.17
CA SER A 64 -3.69 3.84 -13.07
C SER A 64 -4.36 5.20 -12.86
N ALA A 65 -5.50 5.46 -13.52
CA ALA A 65 -6.26 6.69 -13.32
C ALA A 65 -6.78 6.82 -11.89
N ALA A 66 -7.28 5.72 -11.30
CA ALA A 66 -7.74 5.69 -9.92
C ALA A 66 -6.61 6.03 -8.92
N VAL A 67 -5.42 5.43 -9.10
CA VAL A 67 -4.25 5.74 -8.25
C VAL A 67 -3.83 7.20 -8.40
N ARG A 68 -3.72 7.72 -9.63
CA ARG A 68 -3.38 9.14 -9.86
C ARG A 68 -4.39 10.10 -9.23
N HIS A 69 -5.68 9.79 -9.33
CA HIS A 69 -6.72 10.59 -8.68
C HIS A 69 -6.55 10.60 -7.16
N HIS A 70 -6.27 9.45 -6.55
CA HIS A 70 -5.99 9.36 -5.12
C HIS A 70 -4.77 10.21 -4.70
N LEU A 71 -3.68 10.15 -5.46
CA LEU A 71 -2.48 10.96 -5.17
C LEU A 71 -2.79 12.46 -5.22
N ALA A 72 -3.57 12.91 -6.21
CA ALA A 72 -3.98 14.31 -6.30
C ALA A 72 -4.82 14.78 -5.09
N LEU A 73 -5.60 13.87 -4.47
CA LEU A 73 -6.35 14.16 -3.24
C LEU A 73 -5.48 14.18 -1.97
N LEU A 74 -4.25 13.65 -2.02
CA LEU A 74 -3.30 13.72 -0.90
C LEU A 74 -2.44 14.99 -0.93
N ASP A 75 -2.32 15.62 -2.10
CA ASP A 75 -1.54 16.84 -2.33
C ASP A 75 -2.36 18.13 -2.15
N GLY A 76 -3.70 18.02 -2.10
CA GLY A 76 -4.64 19.14 -1.90
C GLY A 76 -5.24 19.16 -0.50
#